data_AF-X1TBL2-F1
#
_entry.id   AF-X1TBL2-F1
#
_cell.length_a   1.000
_cell.length_b   1.000
_cell.length_c   1.000
_cell.angle_alpha   90.00
_cell.angle_beta   90.00
_cell.angle_gamma   90.00
#
_symmetry.space_group_name_H-M   'P 1'
#
loop_
_entity.id
_entity.type
_entity.pdbx_description
1 polymer ?
#
loop_
_entity_poly.entity_id
_entity_poly.type
_entity_poly.pdbx_seq_one_letter_code
_entity_poly.pdbx_strand_id
1 'polypeptide(L)' 'TAIWDEATQDLIFKELAVTALESVAYIPLHTEGIGFMAYWPWLRNYYAEDTQIWGSVYAMATLWIDQDLKAEMGY' A
#
# COMPACT_ATOMS: atom_id res chain seq x y z
N THR A 1 15.45 9.87 24.30
CA THR A 1 14.89 9.74 22.94
C THR A 1 14.47 11.12 22.50
N ALA A 2 15.03 11.67 21.43
CA ALA A 2 14.60 12.97 20.93
C ALA A 2 13.13 12.85 20.49
N ILE A 3 12.24 13.52 21.21
CA ILE A 3 10.87 13.72 20.76
C ILE A 3 10.99 14.88 19.77
N TRP A 4 11.02 14.55 18.48
CA TRP A 4 11.02 15.55 17.42
C TRP A 4 9.68 16.26 17.44
N ASP A 5 9.68 17.59 17.52
CA ASP A 5 8.46 18.37 17.39
C ASP A 5 7.96 18.32 15.94
N GLU A 6 6.64 18.27 15.79
CA GLU A 6 5.97 18.13 14.49
C GLU A 6 6.37 19.23 13.50
N ALA A 7 6.50 20.47 13.99
CA ALA A 7 6.86 21.62 13.17
C ALA A 7 8.28 21.49 12.59
N THR A 8 9.25 21.07 13.39
CA THR A 8 10.61 20.81 12.93
C THR A 8 10.65 19.65 11.94
N GLN A 9 9.87 18.60 12.18
CA GLN A 9 9.79 17.46 11.27
C GLN A 9 9.23 17.87 9.89
N ASP A 10 8.17 18.68 9.86
CA ASP A 10 7.57 19.19 8.62
C ASP A 10 8.54 20.06 7.82
N LEU A 11 9.28 20.96 8.50
CA LEU A 11 10.29 21.80 7.87
C LEU A 11 11.39 20.97 7.19
N ILE A 12 11.89 19.94 7.87
CA ILE A 12 12.92 19.04 7.33
C ILE A 12 12.39 18.28 6.11
N PHE A 13 11.16 17.74 6.17
CA PHE A 13 10.59 17.03 5.03
C PHE A 13 10.36 17.93 3.83
N LYS A 14 9.94 19.19 4.07
CA LYS A 14 9.76 20.17 3.01
C LYS A 14 11.06 20.52 2.32
N GLU A 15 12.13 20.77 3.09
CA GLU A 15 13.46 21.05 2.54
C GLU A 15 13.97 19.86 1.71
N LEU A 16 13.86 18.64 2.26
CA LEU A 16 14.24 17.41 1.57
C LEU A 16 13.49 17.24 0.23
N ALA A 17 12.17 17.50 0.22
CA ALA A 17 11.35 17.39 -0.97
C ALA A 17 11.79 18.39 -2.06
N VAL A 18 12.11 19.63 -1.69
CA VAL A 18 12.63 20.64 -2.63
C VAL A 18 13.96 20.21 -3.21
N THR A 19 14.92 19.81 -2.38
CA THR A 19 16.24 19.34 -2.85
C THR A 19 16.10 18.13 -3.78
N ALA A 20 15.22 17.18 -3.46
CA ALA A 20 14.96 16.02 -4.30
C ALA A 20 14.41 16.42 -5.68
N LEU A 21 13.46 17.37 -5.73
CA LEU A 21 12.89 17.87 -6.98
C LEU A 21 13.91 18.65 -7.82
N GLU A 22 14.72 19.51 -7.20
CA GLU A 22 15.79 20.26 -7.89
C GLU A 22 16.85 19.35 -8.50
N SER A 23 17.15 18.22 -7.83
CA SER A 23 18.12 17.24 -8.34
C SER A 23 17.62 16.48 -9.58
N VAL A 24 16.31 16.53 -9.86
CA VAL A 24 15.65 15.76 -10.93
C VAL A 24 16.01 14.26 -10.86
N ALA A 25 16.21 13.72 -9.65
CA ALA A 25 16.59 12.32 -9.46
C ALA A 25 15.53 11.34 -10.02
N TYR A 26 14.26 11.73 -9.98
CA TYR A 26 13.13 10.98 -10.53
C TYR A 26 11.96 11.92 -10.82
N ILE A 27 11.22 11.67 -11.91
CA ILE A 27 9.96 12.37 -12.20
C ILE A 27 8.83 11.45 -11.77
N PRO A 28 8.08 11.78 -10.71
CA PRO A 28 6.95 10.97 -10.28
C PRO A 28 5.83 11.08 -11.31
N LEU A 29 5.78 10.13 -12.23
CA LEU A 29 4.61 9.89 -13.06
C LEU A 29 3.62 9.10 -12.20
N HIS A 30 2.42 9.65 -12.00
CA HIS A 30 1.36 8.96 -11.28
C HIS A 30 0.83 7.82 -12.16
N THR A 31 1.51 6.66 -12.13
CA THR A 31 1.11 5.45 -12.87
C THR A 31 0.15 4.57 -12.09
N GLU A 32 -0.06 4.85 -10.81
CA GLU A 32 -0.92 4.08 -9.92
C GLU A 32 -2.31 4.73 -9.78
N GLY A 33 -2.93 5.00 -10.91
CA GLY A 33 -4.30 5.50 -10.98
C GLY A 33 -5.18 4.47 -11.64
N ILE A 34 -5.91 3.69 -10.83
CA ILE A 34 -6.95 2.73 -11.25
C ILE A 34 -6.38 1.36 -11.68
N GLY A 35 -5.73 0.66 -10.74
CA GLY A 35 -5.67 -0.79 -10.83
C GLY A 35 -7.07 -1.38 -10.60
N PHE A 36 -7.60 -2.16 -11.54
CA PHE A 36 -8.82 -2.93 -11.29
C PHE A 36 -8.48 -4.03 -10.27
N MET A 37 -8.83 -3.81 -9.01
CA MET A 37 -8.67 -4.82 -7.98
C MET A 37 -9.76 -5.87 -8.13
N ALA A 38 -9.39 -7.02 -8.70
CA ALA A 38 -10.19 -8.22 -8.69
C ALA A 38 -9.50 -9.29 -7.84
N TYR A 39 -10.30 -10.05 -7.12
CA TYR A 39 -9.84 -11.18 -6.33
C TYR A 39 -10.81 -12.35 -6.53
N TRP A 40 -10.27 -13.56 -6.35
CA TRP A 40 -11.07 -14.76 -6.49
C TRP A 40 -12.15 -14.84 -5.40
N PRO A 41 -13.37 -15.32 -5.71
CA PRO A 41 -14.43 -15.44 -4.69
C PRO A 41 -14.07 -16.38 -3.53
N TRP A 42 -13.18 -17.35 -3.77
CA TRP A 42 -12.66 -18.27 -2.75
C TRP A 42 -11.49 -17.71 -1.93
N LEU A 43 -11.04 -16.48 -2.19
CA LEU A 43 -10.08 -15.80 -1.31
C LEU A 43 -10.84 -15.19 -0.14
N ARG A 44 -10.51 -15.61 1.08
CA ARG A 44 -11.18 -15.17 2.30
C ARG A 44 -10.32 -14.19 3.09
N ASN A 45 -11.01 -13.38 3.90
CA ASN A 45 -10.43 -12.33 4.74
C ASN A 45 -9.80 -11.16 3.96
N TYR A 46 -10.12 -11.04 2.66
CA TYR A 46 -9.78 -9.87 1.85
C TYR A 46 -11.05 -9.04 1.59
N TYR A 47 -11.10 -7.83 2.15
CA TYR A 47 -12.26 -6.94 2.03
C TYR A 47 -12.06 -5.82 1.01
N ALA A 48 -10.99 -5.89 0.20
CA ALA A 48 -10.57 -4.84 -0.74
C ALA A 48 -10.36 -3.45 -0.10
N GLU A 49 -10.28 -3.41 1.23
CA GLU A 49 -9.90 -2.24 2.02
C GLU A 49 -8.46 -2.44 2.46
N ASP A 50 -7.53 -1.81 1.75
CA ASP A 50 -6.16 -1.68 2.25
C ASP A 50 -6.07 -0.41 3.10
N THR A 51 -6.10 -0.59 4.41
CA THR A 51 -5.89 0.47 5.39
C THR A 51 -4.45 0.46 5.94
N GLN A 52 -3.57 -0.37 5.37
CA GLN A 52 -2.26 -0.63 5.95
C GLN A 52 -1.19 0.29 5.35
N ILE A 53 -0.72 1.21 6.19
CA ILE A 53 0.31 2.21 5.87
C ILE A 53 1.69 1.55 5.61
N TRP A 54 1.88 0.30 6.05
CA TRP A 54 3.16 -0.43 5.97
C TRP A 54 3.22 -1.50 4.86
N GLY A 55 2.25 -1.46 3.94
CA GLY A 55 2.15 -2.37 2.79
C GLY A 55 1.30 -3.61 3.06
N SER A 56 0.95 -4.30 1.98
CA SER A 56 -0.04 -5.38 1.96
C SER A 56 0.39 -6.68 2.64
N VAL A 57 1.66 -6.81 3.06
CA VAL A 57 2.24 -8.06 3.59
C VAL A 57 1.49 -8.57 4.82
N TYR A 58 1.09 -7.67 5.74
CA TYR A 58 0.37 -8.07 6.95
C TYR A 58 -1.07 -8.46 6.66
N ALA A 59 -1.76 -7.75 5.76
CA ALA A 59 -3.07 -8.14 5.28
C ALA A 59 -3.01 -9.52 4.61
N MET A 60 -2.04 -9.74 3.71
CA MET A 60 -1.85 -10.99 2.98
C MET A 60 -1.59 -12.20 3.90
N ALA A 61 -0.87 -12.01 5.00
CA ALA A 61 -0.60 -13.08 5.97
C ALA A 61 -1.85 -13.64 6.66
N THR A 62 -2.96 -12.89 6.65
CA THR A 62 -4.23 -13.30 7.25
C THR A 62 -5.22 -13.87 6.24
N LEU A 63 -4.87 -13.87 4.95
CA LEU A 63 -5.71 -14.41 3.88
C LEU A 63 -5.62 -15.92 3.85
N TRP A 64 -6.71 -16.55 3.42
CA TRP A 64 -6.76 -18.00 3.24
C TRP A 64 -7.69 -18.37 2.08
N ILE A 65 -7.54 -19.60 1.60
CA ILE A 65 -8.30 -20.12 0.45
C ILE A 65 -9.40 -21.06 0.95
N ASP A 66 -10.63 -20.76 0.56
CA ASP A 66 -11.77 -21.66 0.69
C ASP A 66 -11.69 -22.74 -0.40
N GLN A 67 -11.15 -23.91 -0.04
CA GLN A 67 -10.91 -24.99 -1.01
C GLN A 67 -12.20 -25.63 -1.52
N ASP A 68 -13.26 -25.66 -0.70
CA ASP A 68 -14.54 -26.24 -1.09
C ASP A 68 -15.24 -25.36 -2.13
N LEU A 69 -15.27 -24.04 -1.89
CA LEU A 69 -15.80 -23.08 -2.87
C LEU A 69 -15.00 -23.07 -4.17
N LYS A 70 -13.66 -23.19 -4.06
CA LYS A 70 -12.81 -23.30 -5.24
C LYS A 70 -13.17 -24.52 -6.10
N ALA A 71 -13.37 -25.68 -5.47
CA ALA A 71 -13.78 -26.90 -6.15
C ALA A 71 -15.20 -26.82 -6.73
N GLU A 72 -16.16 -26.21 -6.00
CA GLU A 72 -17.53 -25.96 -6.49
C GLU A 72 -17.52 -25.09 -7.76
N MET A 73 -16.62 -24.12 -7.83
CA MET A 73 -16.43 -23.26 -9.00
C MET A 73 -15.64 -23.91 -10.15
N GLY A 74 -15.16 -25.14 -9.99
CA GLY A 74 -14.48 -25.92 -11.01
C GLY A 74 -12.97 -25.66 -11.13
N TYR A 75 -12.31 -25.22 -10.05
CA TYR A 75 -10.86 -24.94 -9.98
C TYR A 75 -10.10 -25.85 -9.01
#